data_AF-A0A6B3FPM2-F1
#
_entry.id   AF-A0A6B3FPM2-F1
#
_cell.length_a   1.000
_cell.length_b   1.000
_cell.length_c   1.000
_cell.angle_alpha   90.00
_cell.angle_beta   90.00
_cell.angle_gamma   90.00
#
_symmetry.space_group_name_H-M   'P 1'
#
loop_
_entity.id
_entity.type
_entity.pdbx_description
1 polymer ?
#
loop_
_entity_poly.entity_id
_entity_poly.type
_entity_poly.pdbx_seq_one_letter_code
_entity_poly.pdbx_strand_id
1 'polypeptide(L)'
;QRAGMPRAKKKREALPTLNYTTRGFRLKDGRLHLAGGIVLTVVWSRGLPAAPSSVRVYQDSLGHWYASFVVATEVQRLPETGAVIGVDWGVKETATTTSDAHDLPHARHGKKAAQKLARYQR
;
A
#
# COMPACT_ATOMS: atom_id res chain seq x y z
N GLN A 1 20.15 4.44 -7.83
CA GLN A 1 19.08 4.48 -8.83
C GLN A 1 17.91 5.14 -8.13
N ARG A 2 17.56 6.35 -8.55
CA ARG A 2 16.16 6.75 -8.47
C ARG A 2 15.38 5.61 -9.12
N ALA A 3 14.26 5.17 -8.55
CA ALA A 3 13.35 4.30 -9.29
C ALA A 3 13.17 4.99 -10.64
N GLY A 4 13.60 4.33 -11.73
CA GLY A 4 13.52 4.92 -13.07
C GLY A 4 12.09 5.41 -13.29
N MET A 5 11.91 6.37 -14.20
CA MET A 5 10.57 6.85 -14.52
C MET A 5 9.62 5.66 -14.71
N PRO A 6 8.43 5.66 -14.10
CA PRO A 6 7.49 4.56 -14.18
C PRO A 6 7.35 4.11 -15.64
N ARG A 7 7.75 2.86 -15.92
CA ARG A 7 7.62 2.29 -17.26
C ARG A 7 6.27 1.63 -17.38
N ALA A 8 5.66 1.73 -18.56
CA ALA A 8 4.49 0.94 -18.88
C ALA A 8 4.78 -0.55 -18.64
N LYS A 9 3.87 -1.23 -17.95
CA LYS A 9 3.98 -2.67 -17.70
C LYS A 9 3.87 -3.41 -19.02
N LYS A 10 4.86 -4.27 -19.33
CA LYS A 10 4.75 -5.17 -20.47
C LYS A 10 3.82 -6.32 -20.11
N LYS A 11 2.78 -6.53 -20.94
CA LYS A 11 1.74 -7.55 -20.72
C LYS A 11 2.27 -8.96 -20.41
N ARG A 12 3.39 -9.37 -21.03
CA ARG A 12 3.98 -10.71 -20.89
C ARG A 12 4.93 -10.87 -19.70
N GLU A 13 5.42 -9.77 -19.14
CA GLU A 13 6.41 -9.78 -18.05
C GLU A 13 5.78 -9.37 -16.71
N ALA A 14 4.67 -8.63 -16.75
CA ALA A 14 4.00 -8.17 -15.54
C ALA A 14 3.17 -9.29 -14.89
N LEU A 15 3.23 -9.34 -13.56
CA LEU A 15 2.37 -10.22 -12.77
C LEU A 15 0.88 -9.90 -13.03
N PRO A 16 0.01 -10.94 -13.03
CA PRO A 16 -1.41 -10.76 -13.25
C PRO A 16 -2.05 -9.77 -12.28
N THR A 17 -2.91 -8.91 -12.82
CA THR A 17 -3.77 -8.02 -12.03
C THR A 17 -5.10 -7.81 -12.75
N LEU A 18 -6.18 -7.81 -11.97
CA LEU A 18 -7.53 -7.53 -12.42
C LEU A 18 -8.12 -6.45 -11.50
N ASN A 19 -8.73 -5.42 -12.09
CA ASN A 19 -9.31 -4.30 -11.35
C ASN A 19 -10.79 -4.22 -11.68
N TYR A 20 -11.63 -4.18 -10.64
CA TYR A 20 -13.07 -4.08 -10.76
C TYR A 20 -13.58 -2.93 -9.91
N THR A 21 -14.51 -2.15 -10.47
CA THR A 21 -15.28 -1.13 -9.75
C THR A 21 -16.66 -1.70 -9.38
N THR A 22 -17.53 -0.90 -8.74
CA THR A 22 -18.81 -1.32 -8.15
C THR A 22 -19.70 -2.25 -8.99
N ARG A 23 -19.65 -2.18 -10.33
CA ARG A 23 -20.45 -3.06 -11.22
C ARG A 23 -19.73 -4.35 -11.64
N GLY A 24 -18.42 -4.41 -11.43
CA GLY A 24 -17.57 -5.53 -11.84
C GLY A 24 -17.35 -6.58 -10.74
N PHE A 25 -17.85 -6.37 -9.53
CA PHE A 25 -17.74 -7.35 -8.46
C PHE A 25 -18.92 -7.29 -7.49
N ARG A 26 -19.09 -8.34 -6.70
CA ARG A 26 -20.06 -8.41 -5.60
C ARG A 26 -19.52 -9.28 -4.48
N LEU A 27 -19.72 -8.86 -3.24
CA LEU A 27 -19.56 -9.73 -2.08
C LEU A 27 -20.92 -10.33 -1.74
N LYS A 28 -21.05 -11.65 -1.79
CA LYS A 28 -22.29 -12.37 -1.51
C LYS A 28 -21.97 -13.71 -0.86
N ASP A 29 -22.69 -14.07 0.19
CA ASP A 29 -22.56 -15.36 0.89
C ASP A 29 -21.10 -15.68 1.29
N GLY A 30 -20.35 -14.67 1.75
CA GLY A 30 -18.94 -14.79 2.13
C GLY A 30 -17.95 -14.97 0.98
N ARG A 31 -18.42 -14.87 -0.28
CA ARG A 31 -17.61 -15.06 -1.50
C ARG A 31 -17.46 -13.77 -2.29
N LEU A 32 -16.35 -13.67 -3.02
CA LEU A 32 -16.09 -12.60 -3.97
C LEU A 32 -16.47 -13.07 -5.37
N HIS A 33 -17.53 -12.48 -5.91
CA HIS A 33 -17.96 -12.66 -7.29
C HIS A 33 -17.35 -11.55 -8.15
N LEU A 34 -16.77 -11.91 -9.28
CA LEU A 34 -16.19 -10.99 -10.24
C LEU A 34 -16.91 -11.12 -11.59
N ALA A 35 -16.93 -10.03 -12.36
CA ALA A 35 -17.38 -10.08 -13.74
C ALA A 35 -16.55 -11.10 -14.53
N GLY A 36 -17.21 -11.82 -15.44
CA GLY A 36 -16.64 -13.00 -16.11
C GLY A 36 -16.96 -14.33 -15.43
N GLY A 37 -17.83 -14.33 -14.41
CA GLY A 37 -18.33 -15.57 -13.78
C GLY A 37 -17.35 -16.21 -12.78
N ILE A 38 -16.31 -15.48 -12.37
CA ILE A 38 -15.31 -15.98 -11.42
C ILE A 38 -15.86 -15.80 -10.00
N VAL A 39 -15.81 -16.86 -9.21
CA VAL A 39 -16.23 -16.86 -7.80
C VAL A 39 -15.07 -17.34 -6.94
N LEU A 40 -14.67 -16.52 -5.96
CA LEU A 40 -13.51 -16.76 -5.11
C LEU A 40 -13.93 -16.90 -3.64
N THR A 41 -13.36 -17.90 -2.96
CA THR A 41 -13.32 -17.94 -1.50
C THR A 41 -12.17 -17.06 -1.04
N VAL A 42 -12.44 -16.06 -0.21
CA VAL A 42 -11.44 -15.10 0.26
C VAL A 42 -11.10 -15.40 1.72
N VAL A 43 -9.81 -15.55 2.02
CA VAL A 43 -9.31 -15.52 3.40
C VAL A 43 -9.16 -14.06 3.81
N TRP A 44 -9.96 -13.63 4.79
CA TRP A 44 -10.02 -12.24 5.21
C TRP A 44 -8.90 -11.92 6.21
N SER A 45 -8.08 -10.92 5.88
CA SER A 45 -7.10 -10.37 6.84
C SER A 45 -7.76 -9.55 7.95
N ARG A 46 -8.91 -8.94 7.64
CA ARG A 46 -9.80 -8.20 8.55
C ARG A 46 -11.18 -8.06 7.91
N GLY A 47 -12.19 -7.78 8.74
CA GLY A 47 -13.51 -7.36 8.25
C GLY A 47 -13.43 -6.03 7.49
N LEU A 48 -14.30 -5.85 6.48
CA LEU A 48 -14.41 -4.57 5.79
C LEU A 48 -15.24 -3.60 6.64
N PRO A 49 -14.74 -2.39 6.93
CA PRO A 49 -15.45 -1.42 7.77
C PRO A 49 -16.68 -0.79 7.07
N ALA A 50 -16.73 -0.86 5.73
CA ALA A 50 -17.83 -0.37 4.91
C ALA A 50 -17.88 -1.12 3.57
N ALA A 51 -18.93 -0.88 2.79
CA ALA A 51 -19.03 -1.41 1.44
C ALA A 51 -17.87 -0.89 0.55
N PRO A 52 -17.13 -1.77 -0.14
CA PRO A 52 -16.02 -1.35 -0.97
C PRO A 52 -16.46 -0.73 -2.30
N SER A 53 -15.70 0.25 -2.79
CA SER A 53 -15.93 0.92 -4.08
C SER A 53 -15.18 0.25 -5.24
N SER A 54 -14.11 -0.48 -4.93
CA SER A 54 -13.35 -1.27 -5.91
C SER A 54 -12.66 -2.46 -5.25
N VAL A 55 -12.32 -3.45 -6.07
CA VAL A 55 -11.44 -4.55 -5.71
C VAL A 55 -10.37 -4.72 -6.78
N ARG A 56 -9.12 -4.85 -6.34
CA ARG A 56 -8.01 -5.27 -7.17
C ARG A 56 -7.59 -6.67 -6.76
N VAL A 57 -7.67 -7.61 -7.69
CA VAL A 57 -7.13 -8.97 -7.54
C VAL A 57 -5.77 -9.02 -8.22
N TYR A 58 -4.72 -9.38 -7.49
CA TYR A 58 -3.37 -9.40 -8.05
C TYR A 58 -2.50 -10.49 -7.43
N GLN A 59 -1.48 -10.91 -8.18
CA GLN A 59 -0.46 -11.83 -7.72
C GLN A 59 0.79 -11.08 -7.25
N ASP A 60 1.40 -11.49 -6.14
CA ASP A 60 2.71 -10.99 -5.70
C ASP A 60 3.87 -11.76 -6.35
N SER A 61 5.11 -11.37 -6.04
CA SER A 61 6.32 -12.00 -6.58
C SER A 61 6.59 -13.41 -6.04
N LEU A 62 5.90 -13.82 -4.98
CA LEU A 62 5.96 -15.17 -4.42
C LEU A 62 4.89 -16.09 -5.02
N GLY A 63 4.01 -15.54 -5.86
CA GLY A 63 2.93 -16.29 -6.50
C GLY A 63 1.61 -16.27 -5.72
N HIS A 64 1.52 -15.58 -4.59
CA HIS A 64 0.31 -15.50 -3.79
C HIS A 64 -0.68 -14.50 -4.37
N TRP A 65 -1.98 -14.79 -4.23
CA TRP A 65 -3.06 -13.95 -4.71
C TRP A 65 -3.69 -13.14 -3.58
N TYR A 66 -3.97 -11.88 -3.86
CA TYR A 66 -4.62 -10.96 -2.92
C TYR A 66 -5.79 -10.25 -3.58
N ALA A 67 -6.83 -10.01 -2.81
CA ALA A 67 -7.89 -9.07 -3.12
C ALA A 67 -7.74 -7.83 -2.22
N SER A 68 -7.39 -6.69 -2.81
CA SER A 68 -7.31 -5.41 -2.11
C SER A 68 -8.57 -4.60 -2.38
N PHE A 69 -9.24 -4.17 -1.31
CA PHE A 69 -10.49 -3.43 -1.37
C PHE A 69 -10.27 -1.97 -1.00
N VAL A 70 -10.88 -1.06 -1.76
CA VAL A 70 -10.97 0.35 -1.37
C VAL A 70 -12.30 0.55 -0.66
N VAL A 71 -12.26 1.06 0.57
CA VAL A 71 -13.43 1.32 1.41
C VAL A 71 -13.38 2.76 1.91
N ALA A 72 -14.54 3.41 1.98
CA ALA A 72 -14.66 4.67 2.71
C ALA A 72 -14.63 4.37 4.21
N THR A 73 -13.90 5.16 5.00
CA THR A 73 -13.88 5.07 6.45
C THR A 73 -14.03 6.46 7.03
N GLU A 74 -14.74 6.56 8.14
CA GLU A 74 -14.79 7.79 8.91
C GLU A 74 -13.53 7.92 9.77
N VAL A 75 -13.05 9.16 9.92
CA VAL A 75 -11.94 9.45 10.82
C VAL A 75 -12.49 9.60 12.22
N GLN A 76 -12.18 8.65 13.10
CA GLN A 76 -12.48 8.79 14.52
C GLN A 76 -11.44 9.71 15.14
N ARG A 77 -11.86 10.92 15.52
CA ARG A 77 -11.00 11.84 16.28
C ARG A 77 -10.83 11.31 17.69
N LEU A 78 -9.59 11.24 18.15
CA LEU A 78 -9.28 11.00 19.55
C LEU A 78 -9.57 12.26 20.37
N PRO A 79 -9.77 12.14 21.70
CA PRO A 79 -9.90 13.30 22.57
C PRO A 79 -8.73 14.26 22.42
N GLU A 80 -9.02 15.56 22.37
CA GLU A 80 -7.98 16.57 22.31
C GLU A 80 -7.16 16.58 23.61
N THR A 81 -5.84 16.60 23.48
CA THR A 81 -4.91 16.62 24.62
C THR A 81 -4.46 18.03 24.99
N GLY A 82 -4.71 19.02 24.13
CA GLY A 82 -4.15 20.38 24.24
C GLY A 82 -2.64 20.47 23.95
N ALA A 83 -1.96 19.34 23.73
CA ALA A 83 -0.54 19.33 23.41
C ALA A 83 -0.31 19.71 21.94
N VAL A 84 0.72 20.52 21.70
CA VAL A 84 1.13 20.95 20.36
C VAL A 84 2.57 20.53 20.11
N ILE A 85 2.85 20.00 18.92
CA ILE A 85 4.21 19.67 18.48
C ILE A 85 4.41 20.19 17.06
N GLY A 86 5.48 20.93 16.84
CA GLY A 86 5.91 21.28 15.48
C GLY A 86 6.67 20.12 14.87
N VAL A 87 6.43 19.83 13.60
CA VAL A 87 7.13 18.76 12.85
C VAL A 87 7.70 19.34 11.56
N ASP A 88 9.01 19.23 11.40
CA ASP A 88 9.73 19.59 10.17
C ASP A 88 10.30 18.33 9.49
N TRP A 89 10.03 18.18 8.19
CA TRP A 89 10.45 17.01 7.41
C TRP A 89 11.73 17.31 6.64
N GLY A 90 12.82 16.63 7.01
CA GLY A 90 14.13 16.87 6.45
C GLY A 90 14.69 15.71 5.61
N VAL A 91 15.77 16.01 4.88
CA VAL A 91 16.59 14.99 4.20
C VAL A 91 17.69 14.46 5.11
N LYS A 92 18.26 15.33 5.96
CA LYS A 92 19.30 14.96 6.93
C LYS A 92 18.69 14.19 8.10
N GLU A 93 17.55 14.69 8.58
CA GLU A 93 16.75 14.10 9.63
C GLU A 93 15.34 13.81 9.10
N THR A 94 14.75 12.64 9.35
CA THR A 94 13.48 12.27 8.70
C THR A 94 12.35 13.15 9.22
N ALA A 95 12.23 13.29 10.54
CA ALA A 95 11.39 14.33 11.12
C ALA A 95 12.09 14.90 12.36
N THR A 96 12.31 16.22 12.35
CA THR A 96 12.73 16.97 13.53
C THR A 96 11.48 17.58 14.15
N THR A 97 11.40 17.57 15.47
CA THR A 97 10.24 18.08 16.18
C THR A 97 10.63 19.15 17.18
N THR A 98 9.66 19.85 17.75
CA THR A 98 9.89 20.78 18.87
C THR A 98 10.15 20.07 20.20
N SER A 99 10.31 18.74 20.20
CA SER A 99 10.58 17.90 21.37
C SER A 99 11.53 16.78 20.98
N ASP A 100 12.81 16.90 21.33
CA ASP A 100 13.87 15.95 20.95
C ASP A 100 13.51 14.46 21.18
N ALA A 101 12.68 14.16 22.19
CA ALA A 101 12.19 12.80 22.48
C ALA A 101 11.32 12.19 21.37
N HIS A 102 10.78 13.03 20.47
CA HIS A 102 9.88 12.66 19.38
C HIS A 102 10.53 12.77 18.00
N ASP A 103 11.82 13.09 17.95
CA ASP A 103 12.55 13.13 16.69
C ASP A 103 12.62 11.74 16.05
N LEU A 104 12.43 11.71 14.74
CA LEU A 104 12.48 10.48 13.95
C LEU A 104 13.79 10.43 13.15
N PRO A 105 14.82 9.68 13.62
CA PRO A 105 16.12 9.59 12.99
C PRO A 105 16.04 9.07 11.55
N HIS A 106 16.76 9.70 10.62
CA HIS A 106 16.87 9.20 9.25
C HIS A 106 17.59 7.85 9.26
N ALA A 107 16.88 6.76 8.95
CA ALA A 107 17.38 5.38 9.02
C ALA A 107 18.56 5.06 8.08
N ARG A 108 18.89 5.98 7.16
CA ARG A 108 20.06 5.95 6.24
C ARG A 108 20.13 4.68 5.37
N HIS A 109 19.00 3.98 5.20
CA HIS A 109 18.89 2.80 4.32
C HIS A 109 19.34 3.10 2.88
N GLY A 110 19.12 4.34 2.41
CA GLY A 110 19.56 4.80 1.09
C GLY A 110 21.07 4.65 0.85
N LYS A 111 21.93 4.82 1.87
CA LYS A 111 23.39 4.65 1.71
C LYS A 111 23.78 3.20 1.46
N LYS A 112 23.23 2.26 2.25
CA LYS A 112 23.45 0.81 2.07
C LYS A 112 22.90 0.33 0.72
N ALA A 113 21.70 0.80 0.35
CA ALA A 113 21.10 0.49 -0.95
C ALA A 113 21.94 1.03 -2.13
N ALA A 114 22.50 2.23 -2.00
CA ALA A 114 23.37 2.83 -3.02
C ALA A 114 24.66 2.03 -3.21
N GLN A 115 25.33 1.59 -2.13
CA GLN A 115 26.52 0.74 -2.21
C GLN A 115 26.22 -0.61 -2.88
N LYS A 116 25.13 -1.28 -2.47
CA LYS A 116 24.71 -2.55 -3.08
C LYS A 116 24.41 -2.38 -4.55
N LEU A 117 23.74 -1.30 -4.94
CA LEU A 117 23.46 -0.99 -6.33
C LEU A 117 24.75 -0.76 -7.13
N ALA A 118 25.68 0.05 -6.63
CA ALA A 118 26.94 0.32 -7.31
C ALA A 118 27.74 -0.96 -7.62
N ARG A 119 27.62 -1.98 -6.77
CA ARG A 119 28.20 -3.31 -7.01
C ARG A 119 27.56 -4.04 -8.21
N TYR A 120 26.24 -3.95 -8.39
CA TYR A 120 25.52 -4.59 -9.51
C TYR A 120 25.55 -3.77 -10.80
N GLN A 121 26.00 -2.51 -10.74
CA GLN A 121 26.18 -1.65 -11.91
C GLN A 121 27.57 -1.76 -12.55
N ARG A 122 28.48 -2.53 -11.92
CA ARG A 122 29.74 -2.98 -12.52
C ARG A 122 29.50 -4.30 -13.22
#